data_AF-A0A6M4GFE0-F1
#
_entry.id   AF-A0A6M4GFE0-F1
#
_cell.length_a   1.000
_cell.length_b   1.000
_cell.length_c   1.000
_cell.angle_alpha   90.00
_cell.angle_beta   90.00
_cell.angle_gamma   90.00
#
_symmetry.space_group_name_H-M   'P 1'
#
loop_
_entity.id
_entity.type
_entity.pdbx_description
1 polymer ?
#
loop_
_entity_poly.entity_id
_entity_poly.type
_entity_poly.pdbx_seq_one_letter_code
_entity_poly.pdbx_strand_id
1 'polypeptide(L)' 'MPSNRCRKVAIPHDTLIYKHRNRIERCFGRLKHFRRFATRYDRRTIHFAGFTNRDAATICLL' A
#
# COMPACT_ATOMS: atom_id res chain seq x y z
N MET A 1 -9.60 6.54 -9.23
CA MET A 1 -10.55 6.57 -8.09
C MET A 1 -11.87 5.98 -8.55
N PRO A 2 -12.62 5.24 -7.70
CA PRO A 2 -13.92 4.71 -8.12
C PRO A 2 -14.85 5.88 -8.42
N SER A 3 -15.68 5.74 -9.46
CA SER A 3 -16.80 6.65 -9.65
C SER A 3 -17.80 6.36 -8.53
N ASN A 4 -17.96 7.32 -7.62
CA ASN A 4 -18.99 7.22 -6.60
C ASN A 4 -20.32 7.64 -7.25
N ARG A 5 -21.40 6.88 -7.03
CA ARG A 5 -22.71 7.15 -7.65
C ARG A 5 -23.24 8.56 -7.35
N CYS A 6 -22.88 9.15 -6.21
CA CYS A 6 -23.29 10.50 -5.82
C CYS A 6 -22.30 11.61 -6.23
N ARG A 7 -21.27 11.32 -7.04
CA ARG A 7 -20.27 12.33 -7.41
C ARG A 7 -20.80 13.21 -8.56
N LYS A 8 -20.94 14.52 -8.30
CA LYS A 8 -21.38 15.51 -9.30
C LYS A 8 -20.43 15.69 -10.49
N VAL A 9 -19.14 15.42 -10.31
CA VAL A 9 -18.11 15.52 -11.37
C VAL A 9 -17.62 14.13 -11.74
N ALA A 10 -17.81 13.75 -13.00
CA ALA A 10 -17.24 12.53 -13.55
C ALA A 10 -15.72 12.67 -13.68
N ILE A 11 -14.97 11.81 -12.99
CA ILE A 11 -13.51 11.73 -13.14
C ILE A 11 -13.24 10.65 -14.19
N PRO A 12 -12.45 10.94 -15.25
CA PRO A 12 -12.09 9.93 -16.23
C PRO A 12 -11.41 8.75 -15.52
N HIS A 13 -11.98 7.56 -15.69
CA HIS A 13 -11.50 6.36 -15.06
C HIS A 13 -10.51 5.66 -15.99
N ASP A 14 -9.22 5.91 -15.78
CA ASP A 14 -8.18 5.11 -16.41
C ASP A 14 -8.02 3.78 -15.68
N THR A 15 -8.35 2.71 -16.38
CA THR A 15 -8.26 1.34 -15.88
C THR A 15 -6.83 0.91 -15.53
N LEU A 16 -5.81 1.46 -16.21
CA LEU A 16 -4.41 1.13 -15.98
C LEU A 16 -3.94 1.69 -14.64
N ILE A 17 -4.19 2.98 -14.41
CA ILE A 17 -3.89 3.65 -13.14
C ILE A 17 -4.65 2.98 -11.99
N TYR A 18 -5.91 2.59 -12.22
CA TYR A 18 -6.72 1.90 -11.22
C TYR A 18 -6.16 0.52 -10.85
N LYS A 19 -5.69 -0.26 -11.83
CA LYS A 19 -5.03 -1.56 -11.60
C LYS A 19 -3.73 -1.41 -10.81
N HIS A 20 -2.90 -0.43 -11.15
CA HIS A 20 -1.66 -0.14 -10.41
C HIS A 20 -1.95 0.24 -8.95
N ARG A 21 -2.96 1.10 -8.73
CA ARG A 21 -3.36 1.49 -7.37
C ARG A 21 -3.84 0.30 -6.54
N ASN A 22 -4.64 -0.60 -7.12
CA ASN A 22 -5.11 -1.80 -6.44
C ASN A 22 -3.94 -2.74 -6.06
N ARG A 23 -2.89 -2.85 -6.89
CA ARG A 23 -1.66 -3.57 -6.50
C ARG A 23 -0.97 -2.94 -5.29
N ILE A 24 -0.86 -1.61 -5.28
CA ILE A 24 -0.27 -0.86 -4.17
C ILE A 24 -1.10 -1.03 -2.89
N GLU A 25 -2.42 -0.86 -2.97
CA GLU A 25 -3.34 -1.03 -1.83
C GLU A 25 -3.29 -2.46 -1.27
N ARG A 26 -3.20 -3.49 -2.11
CA ARG A 26 -3.00 -4.88 -1.68
C ARG A 26 -1.63 -5.11 -1.03
N CYS A 27 -0.56 -4.52 -1.57
CA CYS A 27 0.77 -4.62 -0.97
C CYS A 27 0.77 -3.97 0.44
N PHE A 28 0.15 -2.79 0.61
CA PHE A 28 -0.03 -2.14 1.91
C PHE A 28 -0.95 -2.91 2.86
N GLY A 29 -2.01 -3.54 2.36
CA GLY A 29 -2.87 -4.43 3.16
C GLY A 29 -2.07 -5.59 3.76
N ARG A 30 -1.26 -6.26 2.93
CA ARG A 30 -0.34 -7.32 3.36
C ARG A 30 0.70 -6.79 4.37
N LEU A 31 1.31 -5.63 4.11
CA LEU A 31 2.27 -4.99 5.03
C LEU A 31 1.68 -4.68 6.40
N LYS A 32 0.40 -4.27 6.47
CA LYS A 32 -0.29 -3.97 7.75
C LYS A 32 -0.54 -5.21 8.61
N HIS A 33 -0.59 -6.41 8.03
CA HIS A 33 -0.72 -7.66 8.81
C HIS A 33 0.54 -7.97 9.64
N PHE A 34 1.70 -7.46 9.25
CA PHE A 34 2.91 -7.59 10.04
C PHE A 34 2.84 -6.66 11.25
N ARG A 35 2.62 -7.25 12.45
CA ARG A 35 2.57 -6.51 13.73
C ARG A 35 3.73 -5.53 13.90
N ARG A 36 4.94 -5.91 13.49
CA ARG A 36 6.15 -5.08 13.56
C ARG A 36 6.05 -3.78 12.75
N PHE A 37 5.34 -3.79 11.63
CA PHE A 37 5.03 -2.59 10.84
C PHE A 37 3.93 -1.75 11.53
N ALA A 38 2.87 -2.40 12.01
CA ALA A 38 1.70 -1.71 12.57
C ALA A 38 1.97 -0.98 13.90
N THR A 39 2.75 -1.57 14.79
CA THR A 39 2.99 -1.00 16.14
C THR A 39 4.28 -0.19 16.23
N ARG A 40 5.09 -0.13 15.16
CA ARG A 40 6.33 0.65 15.05
C ARG A 40 7.24 0.53 16.30
N TYR A 41 7.40 -0.69 16.83
CA TYR A 41 8.17 -0.96 18.05
C TYR A 41 9.66 -0.63 17.97
N ASP A 42 10.19 -0.42 16.77
CA ASP A 42 11.61 -0.20 16.55
C ASP A 42 12.00 1.24 16.91
N ARG A 43 12.75 1.41 18.00
CA ARG A 43 13.20 2.73 18.48
C ARG A 43 14.21 3.39 17.55
N ARG A 44 14.87 2.62 16.67
CA ARG A 44 15.88 3.15 15.73
C ARG A 44 15.34 3.09 14.31
N THR A 45 15.30 4.25 13.66
CA THR A 45 14.85 4.42 12.27
C THR A 45 15.59 3.54 11.26
N ILE A 46 16.85 3.19 11.53
CA ILE A 46 17.69 2.36 10.66
C ILE A 46 17.14 0.93 10.56
N HIS A 47 16.76 0.34 11.70
CA HIS A 47 16.23 -1.02 11.74
C HIS A 47 14.80 -1.08 11.19
N PHE A 48 14.01 -0.03 11.43
CA PHE A 48 12.69 0.11 10.82
C PHE A 48 12.78 0.18 9.29
N ALA A 49 13.67 1.02 8.73
CA ALA A 49 13.82 1.19 7.29
C ALA A 49 14.34 -0.09 6.60
N GLY A 50 15.31 -0.79 7.21
CA GLY A 50 15.81 -2.06 6.68
C GLY A 50 14.74 -3.14 6.65
N PHE A 51 13.93 -3.24 7.71
CA PHE A 51 12.80 -4.16 7.79
C PHE A 51 11.75 -3.85 6.72
N THR A 52 11.33 -2.58 6.59
CA THR A 52 10.33 -2.19 5.59
C THR A 52 10.78 -2.46 4.16
N ASN A 53 12.05 -2.22 3.84
CA ASN A 53 12.57 -2.45 2.48
C ASN A 53 12.60 -3.93 2.13
N ARG A 54 13.01 -4.79 3.07
CA ARG A 54 13.03 -6.24 2.88
C ARG A 54 11.64 -6.82 2.70
N ASP A 55 10.70 -6.40 3.54
CA ASP A 55 9.32 -6.86 3.49
C ASP A 55 8.59 -6.32 2.26
N ALA A 56 8.77 -5.04 1.93
CA ALA A 56 8.18 -4.44 0.74
C ALA A 56 8.67 -5.14 -0.54
N ALA A 57 9.97 -5.47 -0.64
CA ALA A 57 10.49 -6.24 -1.77
C ALA A 57 9.82 -7.62 -1.86
N THR A 58 9.70 -8.34 -0.75
CA THR A 58 9.10 -9.68 -0.73
C THR A 58 7.60 -9.64 -1.05
N ILE A 59 6.86 -8.67 -0.50
CA ILE A 59 5.40 -8.59 -0.61
C ILE A 59 4.94 -7.96 -1.92
N CYS A 60 5.71 -7.06 -2.53
CA CYS A 60 5.35 -6.46 -3.81
C CYS A 60 5.87 -7.26 -5.02
N LEU A 61 6.89 -8.12 -4.84
CA LEU A 61 7.38 -9.06 -5.89
C LEU A 61 6.59 -10.38 -5.93
N LEU A 62 5.86 -10.74 -4.86
CA LEU A 62 4.89 -11.84 -4.82
C LEU A 62 3.47 -11.38 -5.19
#